data_AF-A0A7S7P770-F1
#
_entry.id   AF-A0A7S7P770-F1
#
_cell.length_a   1.000
_cell.length_b   1.000
_cell.length_c   1.000
_cell.angle_alpha   90.00
_cell.angle_beta   90.00
_cell.angle_gamma   90.00
#
_symmetry.space_group_name_H-M   'P 1'
#
loop_
_entity.id
_entity.type
_entity.pdbx_description
1 polymer ?
#
loop_
_entity_poly.entity_id
_entity_poly.type
_entity_poly.pdbx_seq_one_letter_code
_entity_poly.pdbx_strand_id
1 'polypeptide(L)' 'MNPLRTALNKPDGAAGADSRRDLRQRDIVDDGIALMRTAGTLSALEYLKSRSVEGRIIARVLLDPARRRGLAAA' A
#
# COMPACT_ATOMS: atom_id res chain seq x y z
N MET A 1 -37.05 4.92 35.25
CA MET A 1 -35.60 4.63 35.44
C MET A 1 -35.29 3.50 34.49
N ASN A 2 -34.63 3.66 33.34
CA ASN A 2 -33.33 4.25 33.02
C ASN A 2 -33.38 4.77 31.56
N PRO A 3 -32.58 5.79 31.16
CA PRO A 3 -31.44 5.44 30.33
C PRO A 3 -30.23 6.36 30.58
N LEU A 4 -29.16 5.79 31.14
CA LEU A 4 -27.82 6.38 31.11
C LEU A 4 -27.36 6.43 29.65
N ARG A 5 -27.45 7.64 29.12
CA ARG A 5 -27.10 8.04 27.77
C ARG A 5 -25.65 7.70 27.47
N THR A 6 -25.53 6.72 26.60
CA THR A 6 -24.53 6.50 25.56
C THR A 6 -24.03 7.81 24.92
N ALA A 7 -23.14 8.56 25.59
CA ALA A 7 -22.65 9.83 25.05
C ALA A 7 -21.19 10.15 25.41
N LEU A 8 -20.28 9.18 25.31
CA LEU A 8 -18.83 9.43 25.41
C LEU A 8 -17.98 8.50 24.53
N ASN A 9 -18.52 8.01 23.41
CA ASN A 9 -17.67 7.46 22.36
C ASN A 9 -17.48 8.51 21.27
N LYS A 10 -16.38 9.26 21.37
CA LYS A 10 -15.93 10.20 20.35
C LYS A 10 -14.75 9.57 19.61
N PRO A 11 -14.89 9.13 18.35
CA PRO A 11 -13.75 8.76 17.54
C PRO A 11 -13.42 9.88 16.54
N ASP A 12 -13.19 11.11 16.99
CA ASP A 12 -12.86 12.23 16.09
C ASP A 12 -11.34 12.40 15.86
N GLY A 13 -10.55 11.33 16.02
CA GLY A 13 -9.09 11.40 15.89
C GLY A 13 -8.46 10.45 14.85
N ALA A 14 -9.16 9.39 14.43
CA ALA A 14 -8.55 8.32 13.63
C ALA A 14 -8.66 8.52 12.11
N ALA A 15 -9.74 9.16 11.63
CA ALA A 15 -10.02 9.26 10.19
C ALA A 15 -8.93 9.99 9.38
N GLY A 16 -8.26 10.99 9.99
CA GLY A 16 -7.18 11.73 9.35
C GLY A 16 -5.79 11.07 9.44
N ALA A 17 -5.61 10.08 10.31
CA ALA A 17 -4.36 9.35 10.45
C ALA A 17 -4.31 8.14 9.49
N ASP A 18 -5.42 7.41 9.38
CA ASP A 18 -5.54 6.30 8.43
C ASP A 18 -5.47 6.80 6.98
N SER A 19 -6.16 7.90 6.65
CA SER A 19 -6.09 8.50 5.31
C SER A 19 -4.66 8.91 4.91
N ARG A 20 -3.87 9.46 5.85
CA ARG A 20 -2.46 9.83 5.59
C ARG A 20 -1.55 8.62 5.48
N ARG A 21 -1.83 7.57 6.24
CA ARG A 21 -1.10 6.29 6.17
C ARG A 21 -1.34 5.63 4.82
N ASP A 22 -2.57 5.68 4.32
CA ASP A 22 -2.94 5.18 2.99
C ASP A 22 -2.25 5.96 1.86
N LEU A 23 -2.18 7.29 1.96
CA LEU A 23 -1.46 8.13 0.99
C LEU A 23 0.03 7.79 0.95
N ARG A 24 0.69 7.74 2.12
CA ARG A 24 2.11 7.40 2.20
C ARG A 24 2.40 5.99 1.67
N GLN A 25 1.50 5.04 1.93
CA GLN A 25 1.64 3.68 1.42
C GLN A 25 1.49 3.60 -0.10
N ARG A 26 0.64 4.44 -0.69
CA ARG A 26 0.52 4.57 -2.16
C ARG A 26 1.79 5.14 -2.78
N ASP A 27 2.31 6.24 -2.24
CA ASP A 27 3.53 6.87 -2.76
C ASP A 27 4.72 5.90 -2.77
N ILE A 28 4.89 5.14 -1.68
CA ILE A 28 5.94 4.10 -1.57
C ILE A 28 5.78 3.02 -2.65
N VAL A 29 4.54 2.63 -2.95
CA VAL A 29 4.26 1.62 -3.98
C VAL A 29 4.54 2.17 -5.38
N ASP A 30 4.12 3.40 -5.67
CA ASP A 30 4.35 4.05 -6.95
C ASP A 30 5.84 4.25 -7.24
N ASP A 31 6.61 4.68 -6.23
CA ASP A 31 8.07 4.76 -6.30
C ASP A 31 8.70 3.39 -6.59
N GLY A 32 8.23 2.33 -5.92
CA GLY A 32 8.70 0.97 -6.15
C GLY A 32 8.42 0.48 -7.58
N ILE A 33 7.28 0.84 -8.15
CA ILE A 33 6.92 0.54 -9.55
C ILE A 33 7.80 1.32 -10.52
N ALA A 34 8.02 2.60 -10.26
CA ALA A 34 8.90 3.43 -11.09
C ALA A 34 10.33 2.89 -11.06
N LEU A 35 10.84 2.52 -9.89
CA LEU A 35 12.16 1.91 -9.70
C LEU A 35 12.27 0.56 -10.41
N MET A 36 11.20 -0.26 -10.39
CA MET A 36 11.18 -1.52 -11.13
C MET A 36 11.35 -1.31 -12.63
N ARG A 37 10.73 -0.25 -13.20
CA ARG A 37 10.82 0.07 -14.63
C ARG A 37 12.18 0.59 -15.06
N THR A 38 12.89 1.30 -14.18
CA THR A 38 14.16 1.95 -14.50
C THR A 38 15.38 1.13 -14.10
N ALA A 39 15.31 0.38 -13.00
CA ALA A 39 16.44 -0.35 -12.41
C ALA A 39 16.19 -1.86 -12.24
N GLY A 40 14.99 -2.35 -12.55
CA GLY A 40 14.64 -3.76 -12.50
C GLY A 40 14.04 -4.23 -11.17
N THR A 41 13.57 -5.49 -11.18
CA THR A 41 12.77 -6.09 -10.10
C THR A 41 13.51 -6.18 -8.77
N LEU A 42 14.81 -6.49 -8.78
CA LEU A 42 15.60 -6.64 -7.55
C LEU A 42 15.73 -5.30 -6.80
N SER A 43 15.97 -4.21 -7.54
CA SER A 43 16.06 -2.86 -6.96
C SER A 43 14.72 -2.43 -6.35
N ALA A 44 13.61 -2.69 -7.03
CA ALA A 44 12.27 -2.43 -6.49
C ALA A 44 11.95 -3.26 -5.25
N LEU A 45 12.35 -4.54 -5.23
CA LEU A 45 12.17 -5.43 -4.08
C LEU A 45 12.88 -4.90 -2.84
N GLU A 46 14.15 -4.54 -2.95
CA GLU A 46 14.92 -4.02 -1.82
C GLU A 46 14.41 -2.65 -1.36
N TYR A 47 13.96 -1.78 -2.28
CA TYR A 47 13.32 -0.51 -1.93
C TYR A 47 12.06 -0.72 -1.08
N LEU A 48 11.15 -1.58 -1.52
CA LEU A 48 9.90 -1.86 -0.78
C LEU A 48 10.16 -2.52 0.58
N LYS A 49 11.13 -3.43 0.66
CA LYS A 49 11.57 -4.03 1.94
C LYS A 49 12.12 -2.97 2.89
N SER A 50 12.92 -2.02 2.40
CA SER A 50 13.47 -0.93 3.21
C SER A 50 12.40 0.01 3.79
N ARG A 51 11.20 0.00 3.21
CA ARG A 51 10.03 0.77 3.66
C ARG A 51 9.04 -0.04 4.49
N SER A 52 9.42 -1.24 4.91
CA SER A 52 8.61 -2.17 5.71
C SER A 52 7.27 -2.49 5.04
N VAL A 53 7.24 -2.51 3.71
CA VAL A 53 6.06 -2.95 2.96
C VAL A 53 5.87 -4.45 3.17
N GLU A 54 4.65 -4.87 3.47
CA GLU A 54 4.35 -6.29 3.67
C GLU A 54 4.65 -7.12 2.41
N GLY A 55 5.20 -8.31 2.61
CA GLY A 55 5.54 -9.23 1.52
C GLY A 55 4.37 -9.52 0.56
N ARG A 56 3.12 -9.50 1.04
CA ARG A 56 1.91 -9.65 0.19
C ARG A 56 1.72 -8.46 -0.76
N ILE A 57 1.97 -7.24 -0.29
CA ILE A 57 1.89 -6.03 -1.10
C ILE A 57 3.06 -5.98 -2.09
N ILE A 58 4.27 -6.33 -1.64
CA ILE A 58 5.45 -6.47 -2.50
C ILE A 58 5.19 -7.47 -3.62
N ALA A 59 4.68 -8.67 -3.28
CA ALA A 59 4.31 -9.69 -4.24
C ALA A 59 3.28 -9.14 -5.24
N ARG A 60 2.27 -8.37 -4.80
CA ARG A 60 1.31 -7.73 -5.71
C ARG A 60 1.97 -6.72 -6.65
N VAL A 61 2.87 -5.88 -6.14
CA VAL A 61 3.57 -4.85 -6.93
C VAL A 61 4.53 -5.46 -7.95
N LEU A 62 5.23 -6.53 -7.57
CA LEU A 62 6.29 -7.16 -8.37
C LEU A 62 5.83 -8.38 -9.19
N LEU A 63 4.71 -9.03 -8.85
CA LEU A 63 4.12 -10.14 -9.61
C LEU A 63 2.93 -9.70 -10.48
N ASP A 64 2.44 -8.46 -10.32
CA ASP A 64 1.61 -7.78 -11.32
C ASP A 64 2.36 -6.83 -12.31
N PRO A 65 3.57 -7.15 -12.81
CA PRO A 65 4.06 -6.55 -14.04
C PRO A 65 3.32 -7.14 -15.24
N ALA A 66 2.48 -8.19 -15.05
CA ALA A 66 2.06 -9.06 -16.12
C ALA A 66 0.71 -9.84 -15.99
N ARG A 67 -0.36 -9.27 -15.41
CA ARG A 67 -1.62 -9.17 -16.23
C ARG A 67 -1.29 -8.51 -17.59
N ARG A 68 -0.20 -7.73 -17.64
CA ARG A 68 0.49 -7.11 -18.79
C ARG A 68 1.43 -7.99 -19.66
N ARG A 69 1.72 -9.27 -19.40
CA ARG A 69 2.55 -10.10 -20.31
C ARG A 69 1.93 -11.48 -20.61
N GLY A 70 0.61 -11.58 -20.42
CA GLY A 70 -0.28 -12.64 -20.95
C GLY A 70 -1.30 -12.13 -21.99
N LEU A 71 -1.11 -10.90 -22.49
CA LEU A 71 -1.72 -10.32 -23.69
C LEU A 71 -0.63 -9.91 -24.72
N ALA A 72 0.60 -10.41 -24.53
CA ALA A 72 1.75 -10.19 -25.40
C ALA A 72 2.54 -11.50 -25.61
N ALA A 73 1.78 -12.58 -25.78
CA ALA A 73 2.22 -13.86 -26.36
C ALA A 73 0.97 -14.61 -26.89
N ALA A 74 0.24 -13.97 -27.81
CA ALA A 74 -0.69 -14.59 -28.75
C ALA A 74 -0.97 -13.58 -29.87
#